data_AF-A0AAN1Q1L5-F1
#
_entry.id   AF-A0AAN1Q1L5-F1
#
_cell.length_a   1.000
_cell.length_b   1.000
_cell.length_c   1.000
_cell.angle_alpha   90.00
_cell.angle_beta   90.00
_cell.angle_gamma   90.00
#
_symmetry.space_group_name_H-M   'P 1'
#
loop_
_entity.id
_entity.type
_entity.pdbx_description
1 polymer ?
#
loop_
_entity_poly.entity_id
_entity_poly.type
_entity_poly.pdbx_seq_one_letter_code
_entity_poly.pdbx_strand_id
1 'polypeptide(L)'
;MFAERLKELRKKEAGLTQERLAMQLGMAKTTLASYEQGKRQPDLETLSKIADRFSVTTDYLLGKNGTPKWATKKDTIDLKDFLEANEGSMTYGGEDLTEEEKQQVRVAMATIFWKRHKHD
;
A
#
# COMPACT_ATOMS: atom_id res chain seq x y z
N MET A 1 -3.53 -9.07 -2.13
CA MET A 1 -3.53 -7.75 -1.46
C MET A 1 -2.47 -7.68 -0.36
N PHE A 2 -2.69 -8.14 0.88
CA PHE A 2 -1.69 -8.00 1.95
C PHE A 2 -0.33 -8.65 1.65
N ALA A 3 -0.34 -9.93 1.29
CA ALA A 3 0.88 -10.70 0.99
C ALA A 3 1.72 -10.05 -0.13
N GLU A 4 1.06 -9.56 -1.17
CA GLU A 4 1.69 -8.90 -2.32
C GLU A 4 2.34 -7.59 -1.90
N ARG A 5 1.60 -6.72 -1.18
CA ARG A 5 2.12 -5.42 -0.73
C ARG A 5 3.28 -5.55 0.24
N LEU A 6 3.21 -6.48 1.18
CA LEU A 6 4.32 -6.77 2.10
C LEU A 6 5.58 -7.18 1.31
N LYS A 7 5.41 -8.08 0.34
CA LYS A 7 6.51 -8.56 -0.51
C LYS A 7 7.08 -7.45 -1.40
N GLU A 8 6.24 -6.58 -1.93
CA GLU A 8 6.65 -5.42 -2.72
C GLU A 8 7.44 -4.42 -1.89
N LEU A 9 6.92 -4.00 -0.72
CA LEU A 9 7.61 -3.10 0.20
C LEU A 9 8.99 -3.64 0.56
N ARG A 10 9.09 -4.93 0.89
CA ARG A 10 10.38 -5.55 1.17
C ARG A 10 11.33 -5.49 -0.04
N LYS A 11 10.82 -5.79 -1.25
CA LYS A 11 11.64 -5.81 -2.46
C LYS A 11 12.10 -4.42 -2.93
N LYS A 12 11.36 -3.36 -2.59
CA LYS A 12 11.75 -1.97 -2.90
C LYS A 12 13.00 -1.54 -2.12
N GLU A 13 13.20 -2.07 -0.91
CA GLU A 13 14.43 -1.82 -0.15
C GLU A 13 15.57 -2.72 -0.65
N ALA A 14 16.63 -2.10 -1.19
CA ALA A 14 17.78 -2.81 -1.73
C ALA A 14 18.46 -3.70 -0.66
N GLY A 15 18.61 -4.99 -0.96
CA GLY A 15 19.29 -5.94 -0.07
C GLY A 15 18.48 -6.34 1.18
N LEU A 16 17.19 -6.00 1.26
CA LEU A 16 16.33 -6.44 2.35
C LEU A 16 15.80 -7.86 2.09
N THR A 17 16.44 -8.84 2.73
CA THR A 17 16.02 -10.24 2.67
C THR A 17 14.87 -10.52 3.63
N GLN A 18 14.14 -11.63 3.42
CA GLN A 18 13.11 -12.08 4.36
C GLN A 18 13.68 -12.31 5.77
N GLU A 19 14.93 -12.81 5.87
CA GLU A 19 15.61 -13.00 7.14
C GLU A 19 15.82 -11.67 7.88
N ARG A 20 16.34 -10.65 7.18
CA ARG A 20 16.61 -9.34 7.78
C ARG A 20 15.34 -8.63 8.19
N LEU A 21 14.29 -8.67 7.37
CA LEU A 21 13.00 -8.07 7.72
C LEU A 21 12.35 -8.80 8.91
N ALA A 22 12.38 -10.13 8.92
CA ALA A 22 11.82 -10.91 10.03
C ALA A 22 12.53 -10.59 11.35
N MET A 23 13.86 -10.46 11.32
CA MET A 23 14.66 -10.04 12.46
C MET A 23 14.29 -8.63 12.95
N GLN A 24 14.13 -7.66 12.04
CA GLN A 24 13.70 -6.30 12.38
C GLN A 24 12.30 -6.26 13.01
N LEU A 25 11.41 -7.15 12.57
CA LEU A 25 10.04 -7.26 13.10
C LEU A 25 9.92 -8.18 14.32
N GLY A 26 11.02 -8.78 14.79
CA GLY A 26 11.02 -9.69 15.94
C GLY A 26 10.24 -10.99 15.71
N MET A 27 10.27 -11.54 14.50
CA MET A 27 9.57 -12.79 14.15
C MET A 27 10.49 -13.78 13.42
N ALA A 28 10.06 -15.04 13.33
CA ALA A 28 10.77 -16.04 12.54
C ALA A 28 10.64 -15.78 11.03
N LYS A 29 11.70 -16.05 10.25
CA LYS A 29 11.67 -15.96 8.77
C LYS A 29 10.52 -16.77 8.16
N THR A 30 10.22 -17.95 8.70
CA THR A 30 9.13 -18.81 8.23
C THR A 30 7.76 -18.16 8.40
N THR A 31 7.58 -17.37 9.46
CA THR A 31 6.36 -16.57 9.69
C THR A 31 6.24 -15.49 8.63
N LEU A 32 7.28 -14.68 8.41
CA LEU A 32 7.28 -13.66 7.36
C LEU A 32 7.08 -14.26 5.95
N ALA A 33 7.75 -15.37 5.64
CA ALA A 33 7.58 -16.05 4.37
C ALA A 33 6.15 -16.57 4.19
N SER A 34 5.50 -17.04 5.26
CA SER A 34 4.09 -17.46 5.22
C SER A 34 3.16 -16.28 4.96
N TYR A 35 3.47 -15.09 5.49
CA TYR A 35 2.74 -13.85 5.18
C TYR A 35 2.92 -13.43 3.72
N GLU A 36 4.15 -13.39 3.20
CA GLU A 36 4.42 -13.03 1.79
C GLU A 36 3.87 -14.05 0.79
N GLN A 37 3.62 -15.30 1.22
CA GLN A 37 2.97 -16.33 0.43
C GLN A 37 1.44 -16.34 0.59
N GLY A 38 0.88 -15.52 1.49
CA GLY A 38 -0.57 -15.48 1.77
C GLY A 38 -1.10 -16.71 2.53
N LYS A 39 -0.24 -17.57 3.07
CA LYS A 39 -0.62 -18.76 3.83
C LYS A 39 -1.11 -18.43 5.24
N ARG A 40 -0.64 -17.32 5.81
CA ARG A 40 -1.05 -16.81 7.12
C ARG A 40 -1.34 -15.32 7.01
N GLN A 41 -2.13 -14.82 7.94
CA GLN A 41 -2.37 -13.39 8.13
C GLN A 41 -1.73 -12.95 9.46
N PRO A 42 -1.20 -11.73 9.55
CA PRO A 42 -0.74 -11.17 10.82
C PRO A 42 -1.95 -10.88 11.74
N ASP A 43 -1.70 -10.85 13.04
CA ASP A 43 -2.62 -10.22 13.97
C ASP A 43 -2.53 -8.68 13.87
N LEU A 44 -3.40 -7.98 14.61
CA LEU A 44 -3.46 -6.52 14.58
C LEU A 44 -2.16 -5.86 15.04
N GLU A 45 -1.51 -6.41 16.06
CA GLU A 45 -0.26 -5.88 16.59
C GLU A 45 0.87 -6.02 15.55
N THR A 46 1.01 -7.20 14.95
CA THR A 46 2.00 -7.47 13.91
C THR A 46 1.73 -6.63 12.66
N LEU A 47 0.47 -6.47 12.28
CA LEU A 47 0.08 -5.61 11.16
C LEU A 47 0.49 -4.15 11.41
N SER A 48 0.26 -3.63 12.62
CA SER A 48 0.69 -2.28 13.01
C SER A 48 2.22 -2.16 12.96
N LYS A 49 2.95 -3.11 13.53
CA LYS A 49 4.43 -3.12 13.50
C LYS A 49 4.99 -3.12 12.08
N ILE A 50 4.38 -3.87 11.17
CA ILE A 50 4.77 -3.89 9.76
C ILE A 50 4.47 -2.52 9.11
N ALA A 51 3.30 -1.95 9.38
CA ALA A 51 2.92 -0.62 8.89
C ALA A 51 3.92 0.44 9.34
N ASP A 52 4.24 0.47 10.64
CA ASP A 52 5.20 1.41 11.23
C ASP A 52 6.62 1.22 10.66
N ARG A 53 7.08 -0.03 10.49
CA ARG A 53 8.41 -0.31 9.92
C ARG A 53 8.58 0.25 8.51
N PHE A 54 7.52 0.22 7.71
CA PHE A 54 7.56 0.73 6.33
C PHE A 54 6.99 2.14 6.18
N SER A 55 6.64 2.81 7.29
CA SER A 55 5.99 4.13 7.28
C SER A 55 4.74 4.18 6.40
N VAL A 56 3.94 3.11 6.39
CA VAL A 56 2.67 3.00 5.65
C VAL A 56 1.50 2.81 6.61
N THR A 57 0.27 2.97 6.13
CA THR A 57 -0.92 2.66 6.93
C THR A 57 -1.26 1.17 6.90
N THR A 58 -1.93 0.68 7.94
CA THR A 58 -2.48 -0.69 7.95
C THR A 58 -3.51 -0.90 6.83
N ASP A 59 -4.28 0.12 6.48
CA ASP A 59 -5.19 0.11 5.35
C ASP A 59 -4.46 -0.05 4.02
N TYR A 60 -3.31 0.61 3.84
CA TYR A 60 -2.43 0.35 2.71
C TYR A 60 -2.01 -1.12 2.71
N LEU A 61 -1.51 -1.67 3.82
CA LEU A 61 -1.12 -3.08 3.83
C LEU A 61 -2.29 -4.02 3.50
N LEU A 62 -3.49 -3.75 4.00
CA LEU A 62 -4.68 -4.57 3.75
C LEU A 62 -5.28 -4.38 2.34
N GLY A 63 -4.78 -3.44 1.56
CA GLY A 63 -5.37 -3.09 0.28
C GLY A 63 -6.71 -2.36 0.38
N LYS A 64 -7.00 -1.80 1.55
CA LYS A 64 -8.14 -0.92 1.78
C LYS A 64 -7.79 0.49 1.32
N ASN A 65 -7.67 0.67 0.01
CA ASN A 65 -7.31 1.95 -0.60
C ASN A 65 -8.48 2.93 -0.69
N GLY A 66 -9.37 2.93 0.30
CA GLY A 66 -10.61 3.68 0.22
C GLY A 66 -11.55 3.21 -0.90
N THR A 67 -11.31 2.03 -1.49
CA THR A 67 -12.20 1.41 -2.49
C THR A 67 -13.55 1.12 -1.84
N PRO A 68 -14.65 1.76 -2.29
CA PRO A 68 -15.97 1.56 -1.72
C PRO A 68 -16.47 0.13 -1.95
N LYS A 69 -17.33 -0.36 -1.05
CA LYS A 69 -17.92 -1.71 -1.18
C LYS A 69 -18.76 -1.91 -2.45
N TRP A 70 -19.28 -0.82 -3.02
CA TRP A 70 -20.08 -0.83 -4.25
C TRP A 70 -19.22 -0.86 -5.51
N ALA A 71 -17.91 -0.62 -5.40
CA ALA A 71 -17.03 -0.55 -6.56
C ALA A 71 -16.89 -1.92 -7.24
N THR A 72 -17.05 -1.93 -8.55
CA THR A 72 -16.84 -3.09 -9.41
C THR A 72 -15.36 -3.26 -9.76
N LYS A 73 -15.02 -4.40 -10.37
CA LYS A 73 -13.67 -4.61 -10.93
C LYS A 73 -13.32 -3.55 -11.98
N LYS A 74 -14.30 -3.10 -12.77
CA LYS A 74 -14.09 -2.06 -13.77
C LYS A 74 -13.70 -0.75 -13.09
N ASP A 75 -14.44 -0.33 -12.05
CA ASP A 75 -14.15 0.92 -11.35
C ASP A 75 -12.76 0.92 -10.70
N THR A 76 -12.26 -0.25 -10.29
CA THR A 76 -10.88 -0.37 -9.79
C THR A 76 -9.81 -0.24 -10.88
N ILE A 77 -10.11 -0.63 -12.12
CA ILE A 77 -9.24 -0.42 -13.28
C ILE A 77 -9.28 1.06 -13.66
N ASP A 78 -10.47 1.65 -13.75
CA ASP A 78 -10.66 3.07 -14.07
C ASP A 78 -9.96 3.98 -13.03
N LEU A 79 -9.98 3.61 -11.73
CA LEU A 79 -9.20 4.30 -10.71
C LEU A 79 -7.70 4.21 -10.98
N LYS A 80 -7.20 3.03 -11.36
CA LYS A 80 -5.78 2.83 -11.62
C LYS A 80 -5.33 3.70 -12.79
N ASP A 81 -6.07 3.67 -13.89
CA ASP A 81 -5.79 4.48 -15.07
C ASP A 81 -5.85 5.99 -14.74
N PHE A 82 -6.83 6.40 -13.92
CA PHE A 82 -6.93 7.76 -13.41
C PHE A 82 -5.70 8.18 -12.59
N LEU A 83 -5.22 7.33 -11.67
CA LEU A 83 -4.05 7.65 -10.86
C LEU A 83 -2.77 7.68 -11.69
N GLU A 84 -2.56 6.72 -12.60
CA GLU A 84 -1.37 6.66 -13.47
C GLU A 84 -1.31 7.87 -14.42
N ALA A 85 -2.44 8.30 -14.98
CA ALA A 85 -2.52 9.50 -15.80
C ALA A 85 -2.15 10.79 -15.04
N ASN A 86 -2.25 10.77 -13.70
CA ASN A 86 -1.93 11.90 -12.83
C ASN A 86 -0.60 11.70 -12.08
N GLU A 87 0.15 10.63 -12.35
CA GLU A 87 1.41 10.28 -11.68
C GLU A 87 2.65 10.99 -12.27
N GLY A 88 2.44 12.06 -13.06
CA GLY A 88 3.52 12.92 -13.56
C GLY A 88 4.34 13.57 -12.44
N SER A 89 5.31 14.43 -12.78
CA SER A 89 6.13 15.13 -11.78
C SER A 89 5.24 15.99 -10.87
N MET A 90 4.90 15.48 -9.70
CA MET A 90 4.20 16.23 -8.67
C MET A 90 5.24 17.11 -7.99
N THR A 91 5.27 18.38 -8.37
CA THR A 91 6.13 19.38 -7.75
C THR A 91 5.29 20.39 -6.98
N TYR A 92 5.87 20.93 -5.92
CA TYR A 92 5.33 22.06 -5.18
C TYR A 92 6.46 23.06 -4.96
N GLY A 93 6.26 24.32 -5.37
CA GLY A 93 7.32 25.33 -5.28
C GLY A 93 8.55 25.05 -6.15
N GLY A 94 8.44 24.17 -7.16
CA GLY A 94 9.57 23.77 -8.01
C GLY A 94 10.41 22.62 -7.44
N GLU A 95 10.07 22.12 -6.25
CA GLU A 95 10.68 20.92 -5.66
C GLU A 95 9.77 19.71 -5.88
N ASP A 96 10.37 18.53 -6.05
CA ASP A 96 9.63 17.27 -6.11
C ASP A 96 9.02 16.96 -4.74
N LEU A 97 7.75 16.56 -4.75
CA LEU A 97 7.11 16.07 -3.53
C LEU A 97 7.83 14.83 -3.00
N THR A 98 7.86 14.70 -1.68
CA THR A 98 8.29 13.47 -1.00
C THR A 98 7.36 12.30 -1.34
N GLU A 99 7.81 11.06 -1.12
CA GLU A 99 6.96 9.88 -1.38
C GLU A 99 5.73 9.85 -0.47
N GLU A 100 5.87 10.34 0.76
CA GLU A 100 4.77 10.53 1.71
C GLU A 100 3.75 11.55 1.20
N GLU A 101 4.19 12.70 0.68
CA GLU A 101 3.30 13.73 0.12
C GLU A 101 2.61 13.26 -1.17
N LYS A 102 3.35 12.61 -2.08
CA LYS A 102 2.75 11.98 -3.26
C LYS A 102 1.68 10.96 -2.87
N GLN A 103 1.92 10.19 -1.81
CA GLN A 103 0.93 9.24 -1.30
C GLN A 103 -0.32 9.95 -0.76
N GLN A 104 -0.19 11.07 -0.07
CA GLN A 104 -1.34 11.87 0.39
C GLN A 104 -2.15 12.41 -0.80
N VAL A 105 -1.47 12.92 -1.84
CA VAL A 105 -2.12 13.40 -3.07
C VAL A 105 -2.87 12.26 -3.77
N ARG A 106 -2.25 11.07 -3.91
CA ARG A 106 -2.92 9.89 -4.48
C ARG A 106 -4.17 9.50 -3.69
N VAL A 107 -4.14 9.56 -2.36
CA VAL A 107 -5.31 9.27 -1.51
C VAL A 107 -6.43 10.29 -1.73
N ALA A 108 -6.10 11.58 -1.82
CA ALA A 108 -7.08 12.62 -2.11
C ALA A 108 -7.72 12.43 -3.50
N MET A 109 -6.90 12.15 -4.52
CA MET A 109 -7.34 11.84 -5.89
C MET A 109 -8.29 10.63 -5.92
N ALA A 110 -7.92 9.53 -5.28
CA ALA A 110 -8.77 8.34 -5.19
C ALA A 110 -10.11 8.64 -4.50
N THR A 111 -10.09 9.45 -3.45
CA THR A 111 -11.31 9.86 -2.74
C THR A 111 -12.26 10.66 -3.65
N ILE A 112 -11.72 11.59 -4.44
CA ILE A 112 -12.50 12.37 -5.41
C ILE A 112 -13.08 11.46 -6.49
N PHE A 113 -12.26 10.55 -7.03
CA PHE A 113 -12.68 9.57 -8.03
C PHE A 113 -13.90 8.78 -7.56
N TRP A 114 -13.82 8.20 -6.36
CA TRP A 114 -14.89 7.38 -5.80
C TRP A 114 -16.17 8.17 -5.52
N LYS A 115 -16.06 9.42 -5.05
CA LYS A 115 -17.22 10.29 -4.86
C LYS A 115 -17.96 10.58 -6.16
N ARG A 116 -17.24 10.71 -7.28
CA ARG A 116 -17.85 10.98 -8.60
C ARG A 116 -18.36 9.73 -9.31
N HIS A 117 -17.79 8.56 -9.04
CA HIS A 117 -18.16 7.29 -9.65
C HIS A 117 -19.24 6.52 -8.87
N LYS A 118 -19.71 7.04 -7.74
CA LYS A 118 -20.77 6.38 -6.98
C LYS A 118 -22.03 6.26 -7.84
N HIS A 119 -22.36 5.03 -8.20
CA HIS A 119 -23.64 4.70 -8.82
C HIS A 119 -24.72 4.75 -7.73
N ASP A 120 -25.71 5.61 -7.91
CA ASP A 120 -26.90 5.67 -7.05
C ASP A 120 -27.80 4.43 -7.23
#